data_AF-A0A3A8G6B8-F1
#
_entry.id   AF-A0A3A8G6B8-F1
#
_cell.length_a   1.000
_cell.length_b   1.000
_cell.length_c   1.000
_cell.angle_alpha   90.00
_cell.angle_beta   90.00
_cell.angle_gamma   90.00
#
_symmetry.space_group_name_H-M   'P 1'
#
loop_
_entity.id
_entity.type
_entity.pdbx_description
1 polymer ?
#
loop_
_entity_poly.entity_id
_entity_poly.type
_entity_poly.pdbx_seq_one_letter_code
_entity_poly.pdbx_strand_id
1 'polypeptide(L)'
;MRASSLLRQGLAMRIDRRSFWFLDAVVELRENLAVLGSPNIEVITNRRPHGLEARELAPMLASLCEAGLIRVKHSETDALARTLPEIESALAMSSCAPGRYSGFWYGLTPEGGAVWESLTRPDWSRYSKGWSDGDEHCFEAGGHELAGEEFAREASRPSRVLVPGSAVWTVMRPWSATYWKTVPVGFQVRYRSTRGKWDRVAEGIWEKRHPVQRPWYEQPAF
;
A
#
# COMPACT_ATOMS: atom_id res chain seq x y z
N MET A 1 10.46 -38.62 23.62
CA MET A 1 10.21 -37.18 23.41
C MET A 1 9.22 -37.05 22.27
N ARG A 2 7.92 -37.29 22.50
CA ARG A 2 6.89 -36.32 22.94
C ARG A 2 6.74 -35.12 22.00
N ALA A 3 5.81 -35.30 21.06
CA ALA A 3 4.72 -34.37 20.74
C ALA A 3 5.06 -32.87 20.76
N SER A 4 5.38 -32.32 19.59
CA SER A 4 5.23 -30.87 19.33
C SER A 4 4.90 -30.55 17.87
N SER A 5 4.21 -31.48 17.19
CA SER A 5 3.79 -31.31 15.79
C SER A 5 2.26 -31.21 15.62
N LEU A 6 1.48 -31.21 16.72
CA LEU A 6 0.02 -31.34 16.67
C LEU A 6 -0.74 -30.18 17.35
N LEU A 7 -0.12 -29.01 17.54
CA LEU A 7 -0.78 -27.80 18.06
C LEU A 7 -0.71 -26.58 17.12
N ARG A 8 -0.42 -26.77 15.82
CA ARG A 8 -0.60 -25.75 14.77
C ARG A 8 -1.87 -25.95 13.95
N GLN A 9 -2.91 -26.51 14.57
CA GLN A 9 -4.29 -26.45 14.06
C GLN A 9 -5.12 -25.49 14.93
N GLY A 10 -4.52 -24.35 15.28
CA GLY A 10 -5.27 -23.20 15.77
C GLY A 10 -6.13 -22.71 14.61
N LEU A 11 -7.45 -22.71 14.82
CA LEU A 11 -8.50 -22.12 14.00
C LEU A 11 -7.93 -21.24 12.86
N ALA A 12 -7.90 -21.76 11.63
CA ALA A 12 -7.54 -20.94 10.48
C ALA A 12 -8.56 -19.79 10.45
N MET A 13 -8.13 -18.57 10.78
CA MET A 13 -8.99 -17.41 10.78
C MET A 13 -9.56 -17.27 9.36
N ARG A 14 -10.87 -17.48 9.22
CA ARG A 14 -11.56 -17.28 7.95
C ARG A 14 -11.58 -15.78 7.69
N ILE A 15 -10.93 -15.34 6.62
CA ILE A 15 -10.95 -13.94 6.22
C ILE A 15 -12.35 -13.60 5.73
N ASP A 16 -13.03 -12.73 6.47
CA ASP A 16 -14.28 -12.11 6.05
C ASP A 16 -14.01 -10.73 5.42
N ARG A 17 -15.08 -10.05 5.01
CA ARG A 17 -15.01 -8.73 4.39
C ARG A 17 -14.34 -7.68 5.28
N ARG A 18 -14.53 -7.75 6.60
CA ARG A 18 -14.00 -6.77 7.55
C ARG A 18 -12.51 -7.01 7.77
N SER A 19 -12.08 -8.25 7.97
CA SER A 19 -10.67 -8.61 8.06
C SER A 19 -9.92 -8.29 6.76
N PHE A 20 -10.52 -8.59 5.60
CA PHE A 20 -9.94 -8.26 4.30
C PHE A 20 -9.69 -6.77 4.12
N TRP A 21 -10.60 -5.91 4.60
CA TRP A 21 -10.43 -4.47 4.52
C TRP A 21 -9.09 -4.02 5.14
N PHE A 22 -8.73 -4.56 6.30
CA PHE A 22 -7.46 -4.22 6.95
C PHE A 22 -6.26 -4.71 6.17
N LEU A 23 -6.33 -5.87 5.51
CA LEU A 23 -5.23 -6.35 4.68
C LEU A 23 -5.05 -5.49 3.42
N ASP A 24 -6.16 -5.19 2.74
CA ASP A 24 -6.18 -4.41 1.49
C ASP A 24 -5.79 -2.94 1.73
N ALA A 25 -6.17 -2.36 2.88
CA ALA A 25 -5.83 -1.00 3.28
C ALA A 25 -4.33 -0.73 3.21
N VAL A 26 -3.52 -1.71 3.59
CA VAL A 26 -2.06 -1.56 3.74
C VAL A 26 -1.24 -2.36 2.73
N VAL A 27 -1.82 -2.74 1.58
CA VAL A 27 -1.10 -3.52 0.57
C VAL A 27 0.10 -2.77 -0.03
N GLU A 28 -0.05 -1.49 -0.34
CA GLU A 28 1.02 -0.66 -0.92
C GLU A 28 1.87 0.03 0.15
N LEU A 29 1.24 0.55 1.21
CA LEU A 29 1.86 1.35 2.28
C LEU A 29 1.36 0.94 3.66
N ARG A 30 2.14 1.21 4.70
CA ARG A 30 1.70 1.03 6.09
C ARG A 30 0.79 2.20 6.49
N GLU A 31 -0.10 1.96 7.44
CA GLU A 31 -1.08 2.96 7.88
C GLU A 31 -0.98 3.23 9.38
N ASN A 32 -1.17 4.49 9.79
CA ASN A 32 -1.11 4.89 11.19
C ASN A 32 -2.38 4.45 11.91
N LEU A 33 -2.26 3.93 13.12
CA LEU A 33 -3.43 3.42 13.85
C LEU A 33 -4.49 4.50 14.14
N ALA A 34 -4.10 5.75 14.33
CA ALA A 34 -5.05 6.83 14.58
C ALA A 34 -5.98 7.11 13.39
N VAL A 35 -5.56 6.79 12.16
CA VAL A 35 -6.40 6.93 10.96
C VAL A 35 -7.61 6.02 11.03
N LEU A 36 -7.46 4.83 11.62
CA LEU A 36 -8.53 3.84 11.74
C LEU A 36 -9.67 4.31 12.64
N GLY A 37 -9.37 5.13 13.66
CA GLY A 37 -10.38 5.73 14.53
C GLY A 37 -10.87 7.11 14.07
N SER A 38 -10.36 7.64 12.96
CA SER A 38 -10.63 9.01 12.54
C SER A 38 -12.04 9.16 11.95
N PRO A 39 -12.79 10.23 12.29
CA PRO A 39 -14.06 10.53 11.63
C PRO A 39 -13.88 10.84 10.13
N ASN A 40 -12.66 11.14 9.69
CA ASN A 40 -12.33 11.45 8.30
C ASN A 40 -11.61 10.30 7.59
N ILE A 41 -11.73 9.07 8.08
CA ILE A 41 -11.05 7.88 7.51
C ILE A 41 -11.24 7.76 5.99
N GLU A 42 -12.44 8.05 5.48
CA GLU A 42 -12.73 7.97 4.05
C GLU A 42 -11.91 8.97 3.23
N VAL A 43 -11.77 10.19 3.74
CA VAL A 43 -11.01 11.25 3.08
C VAL A 43 -9.51 10.94 3.14
N ILE A 44 -9.03 10.45 4.27
CA ILE A 44 -7.60 10.16 4.47
C ILE A 44 -7.16 8.97 3.60
N THR A 45 -7.97 7.90 3.57
CA THR A 45 -7.61 6.65 2.89
C THR A 45 -8.10 6.58 1.44
N ASN A 46 -9.00 7.49 1.04
CA ASN A 46 -9.75 7.44 -0.21
C ASN A 46 -10.47 6.09 -0.42
N ARG A 47 -11.02 5.54 0.67
CA ARG A 47 -11.70 4.24 0.70
C ARG A 47 -12.95 4.33 1.57
N ARG A 48 -13.90 3.42 1.35
CA ARG A 48 -14.99 3.21 2.31
C ARG A 48 -14.43 2.77 3.67
N PRO A 49 -15.08 3.09 4.79
CA PRO A 49 -14.59 2.76 6.12
C PRO A 49 -14.74 1.24 6.36
N HIS A 50 -13.98 0.72 7.33
CA HIS A 50 -14.02 -0.70 7.70
C HIS A 50 -15.36 -1.16 8.31
N GLY A 51 -16.22 -0.22 8.72
CA GLY A 51 -17.55 -0.52 9.26
C GLY A 51 -17.52 -1.25 10.60
N LEU A 52 -16.49 -0.98 11.42
CA LEU A 52 -16.40 -1.44 12.81
C LEU A 52 -16.74 -0.29 13.74
N GLU A 53 -17.38 -0.61 14.86
CA GLU A 53 -17.50 0.29 15.99
C GLU A 53 -16.14 0.48 16.68
N ALA A 54 -15.96 1.59 17.40
CA ALA A 54 -14.70 1.90 18.08
C ALA A 54 -14.21 0.77 19.02
N ARG A 55 -15.14 0.12 19.73
CA ARG A 55 -14.85 -1.01 20.64
C ARG A 55 -14.42 -2.29 19.94
N GLU A 56 -14.71 -2.44 18.64
CA GLU A 56 -14.40 -3.64 17.86
C GLU A 56 -13.02 -3.54 17.17
N LEU A 57 -12.46 -2.33 17.06
CA LEU A 57 -11.22 -2.09 16.33
C LEU A 57 -10.00 -2.78 16.97
N ALA A 58 -9.79 -2.58 18.27
CA ALA A 58 -8.64 -3.19 18.97
C ALA A 58 -8.71 -4.73 18.97
N PRO A 59 -9.86 -5.38 19.26
CA PRO A 59 -10.01 -6.83 19.09
C PRO A 59 -9.73 -7.34 17.68
N MET A 60 -10.19 -6.63 16.64
CA MET A 60 -9.91 -7.01 15.25
C MET A 60 -8.42 -6.97 14.95
N LEU A 61 -7.74 -5.87 15.27
CA LEU A 61 -6.30 -5.73 15.04
C LEU A 61 -5.49 -6.76 15.85
N ALA A 62 -5.85 -7.00 17.10
CA ALA A 62 -5.21 -8.02 17.93
C ALA A 62 -5.38 -9.43 17.32
N SER A 63 -6.57 -9.76 16.82
CA SER A 63 -6.82 -11.05 16.15
C SER A 63 -5.98 -11.21 14.87
N LEU A 64 -5.86 -10.14 14.07
CA LEU A 64 -5.02 -10.15 12.87
C LEU A 64 -3.51 -10.26 13.21
N CYS A 65 -3.06 -9.65 14.30
CA CYS A 65 -1.71 -9.79 14.83
C CYS A 65 -1.44 -11.21 15.34
N GLU A 66 -2.37 -11.80 16.09
CA GLU A 66 -2.28 -13.17 16.60
C GLU A 66 -2.24 -14.19 15.46
N ALA A 67 -3.05 -13.98 14.42
CA ALA A 67 -3.00 -14.75 13.19
C ALA A 67 -1.73 -14.51 12.35
N GLY A 68 -0.87 -13.58 12.75
CA GLY A 68 0.39 -13.26 12.07
C GLY A 68 0.22 -12.56 10.73
N LEU A 69 -0.95 -12.00 10.42
CA LEU A 69 -1.24 -11.38 9.12
C LEU A 69 -0.81 -9.91 9.07
N ILE A 70 -0.85 -9.23 10.21
CA ILE A 70 -0.37 -7.86 10.31
C ILE A 70 0.67 -7.73 11.41
N ARG A 71 1.44 -6.66 11.35
CA ARG A 71 2.37 -6.24 12.39
C ARG A 71 2.08 -4.79 12.76
N VAL A 72 1.91 -4.54 14.06
CA VAL A 72 1.80 -3.19 14.62
C VAL A 72 3.11 -2.81 15.28
N LYS A 73 3.69 -1.68 14.87
CA LYS A 73 5.03 -1.22 15.27
C LYS A 73 5.06 0.30 15.47
N HIS A 74 5.72 0.77 16.53
CA HIS A 74 5.99 2.19 16.74
C HIS A 74 7.00 2.70 15.73
N SER A 75 6.75 3.86 15.10
CA SER A 75 7.61 4.37 14.03
C SER A 75 9.01 4.78 14.47
N GLU A 76 9.18 5.17 15.74
CA GLU A 76 10.44 5.73 16.25
C GLU A 76 11.24 4.79 17.18
N THR A 77 10.56 3.92 17.91
CA THR A 77 11.16 3.13 19.00
C THR A 77 11.25 1.65 18.66
N ASP A 78 10.70 1.26 17.52
CA ASP A 78 10.57 -0.12 17.07
C ASP A 78 9.78 -1.06 17.99
N ALA A 79 9.12 -0.52 19.03
CA ALA A 79 8.25 -1.28 19.92
C ALA A 79 7.11 -1.94 19.13
N LEU A 80 6.75 -3.18 19.51
CA LEU A 80 5.70 -3.95 18.86
C LEU A 80 4.48 -4.05 19.76
N ALA A 81 3.29 -4.00 19.18
CA ALA A 81 2.04 -4.34 19.83
C ALA A 81 1.43 -5.56 19.16
N ARG A 82 1.07 -6.58 19.95
CA ARG A 82 0.58 -7.86 19.43
C ARG A 82 -0.67 -8.34 20.14
N THR A 83 -0.75 -8.13 21.46
CA THR A 83 -1.88 -8.54 22.29
C THR A 83 -2.94 -7.45 22.36
N LEU A 84 -4.18 -7.80 22.73
CA LEU A 84 -5.27 -6.82 22.86
C LEU A 84 -4.90 -5.61 23.75
N PRO A 85 -4.37 -5.77 24.98
CA PRO A 85 -4.00 -4.62 25.81
C PRO A 85 -2.90 -3.73 25.20
N GLU A 86 -1.94 -4.35 24.50
CA GLU A 86 -0.90 -3.60 23.79
C GLU A 86 -1.47 -2.82 22.60
N ILE A 87 -2.41 -3.41 21.87
CA ILE A 87 -3.08 -2.76 20.73
C ILE A 87 -3.97 -1.60 21.21
N GLU A 88 -4.70 -1.76 22.31
CA GLU A 88 -5.47 -0.67 22.94
C GLU A 88 -4.54 0.49 23.34
N SER A 89 -3.41 0.16 23.97
CA SER A 89 -2.39 1.15 24.32
C SER A 89 -1.79 1.82 23.07
N ALA A 90 -1.51 1.05 22.02
CA ALA A 90 -0.97 1.56 20.76
C ALA A 90 -1.94 2.50 20.05
N LEU A 91 -3.24 2.20 20.05
CA LEU A 91 -4.29 3.08 19.54
C LEU A 91 -4.33 4.39 20.33
N ALA A 92 -4.28 4.32 21.66
CA ALA A 92 -4.30 5.50 22.53
C ALA A 92 -3.06 6.40 22.39
N MET A 93 -1.90 5.82 22.07
CA MET A 93 -0.65 6.56 21.85
C MET A 93 -0.48 7.11 20.43
N SER A 94 -1.31 6.67 19.48
CA SER A 94 -1.21 7.10 18.09
C SER A 94 -1.97 8.39 17.85
N SER A 95 -1.49 9.22 16.93
CA SER A 95 -2.14 10.49 16.59
C SER A 95 -2.06 10.77 15.09
N CYS A 96 -3.16 11.32 14.56
CA CYS A 96 -3.28 11.81 13.19
C CYS A 96 -3.71 13.29 13.20
N ALA A 97 -2.77 14.20 13.45
CA ALA A 97 -2.99 15.63 13.30
C ALA A 97 -2.69 16.06 11.85
N PRO A 98 -3.29 17.15 11.33
CA PRO A 98 -2.97 17.68 10.01
C PRO A 98 -1.46 17.88 9.83
N GLY A 99 -0.86 17.17 8.87
CA GLY A 99 0.56 17.23 8.57
C GLY A 99 1.49 16.51 9.57
N ARG A 100 0.96 15.82 10.59
CA ARG A 100 1.78 15.10 11.58
C ARG A 100 1.12 13.83 12.08
N TYR A 101 1.72 12.70 11.72
CA TYR A 101 1.37 11.37 12.24
C TYR A 101 2.43 10.92 13.24
N SER A 102 2.01 10.30 14.34
CA SER A 102 2.92 9.76 15.35
C SER A 102 2.37 8.46 15.96
N GLY A 103 3.24 7.72 16.64
CA GLY A 103 2.88 6.50 17.36
C GLY A 103 3.03 5.24 16.51
N PHE A 104 1.98 4.41 16.51
CA PHE A 104 2.02 3.08 15.93
C PHE A 104 1.44 3.04 14.52
N TRP A 105 2.07 2.20 13.71
CA TRP A 105 1.69 1.91 12.35
C TRP A 105 1.46 0.42 12.20
N TYR A 106 0.47 0.05 11.38
CA TYR A 106 0.25 -1.33 11.01
C TYR A 106 0.56 -1.57 9.53
N GLY A 107 0.97 -2.79 9.23
CA GLY A 107 1.22 -3.25 7.88
C GLY A 107 1.16 -4.77 7.80
N LEU A 108 1.06 -5.29 6.60
CA LEU A 108 1.15 -6.70 6.27
C LEU A 108 2.50 -7.28 6.70
N THR A 109 2.43 -8.49 7.23
CA THR A 109 3.57 -9.42 7.23
C THR A 109 3.68 -10.09 5.85
N PRO A 110 4.78 -10.80 5.53
CA PRO A 110 4.83 -11.67 4.36
C PRO A 110 3.67 -12.68 4.32
N GLU A 111 3.28 -13.22 5.47
CA GLU A 111 2.17 -14.18 5.59
C GLU A 111 0.81 -13.52 5.31
N GLY A 112 0.54 -12.34 5.85
CA GLY A 112 -0.69 -11.59 5.55
C GLY A 112 -0.76 -11.12 4.11
N GLY A 113 0.39 -10.76 3.55
CA GLY A 113 0.57 -10.53 2.12
C GLY A 113 0.15 -11.74 1.30
N ALA A 114 0.68 -12.92 1.60
CA ALA A 114 0.32 -14.15 0.90
C ALA A 114 -1.18 -14.49 1.00
N VAL A 115 -1.80 -14.24 2.16
CA VAL A 115 -3.26 -14.37 2.32
C VAL A 115 -4.00 -13.39 1.42
N TRP A 116 -3.59 -12.12 1.40
CA TRP A 116 -4.17 -11.12 0.49
C TRP A 116 -4.04 -11.56 -0.98
N GLU A 117 -2.86 -12.01 -1.41
CA GLU A 117 -2.64 -12.48 -2.80
C GLU A 117 -3.55 -13.65 -3.17
N SER A 118 -3.81 -14.57 -2.23
CA SER A 118 -4.70 -15.71 -2.46
C SER A 118 -6.15 -15.31 -2.70
N LEU A 119 -6.58 -14.16 -2.16
CA LEU A 119 -7.93 -13.62 -2.29
C LEU A 119 -8.08 -12.71 -3.51
N THR A 120 -7.02 -11.97 -3.85
CA THR A 120 -7.09 -10.92 -4.88
C THR A 120 -6.46 -11.30 -6.21
N ARG A 121 -5.70 -12.40 -6.28
CA ARG A 121 -5.05 -12.87 -7.52
C ARG A 121 -4.31 -11.74 -8.26
N PRO A 122 -3.36 -11.04 -7.61
CA PRO A 122 -2.71 -9.89 -8.19
C PRO A 122 -1.87 -10.28 -9.40
N ASP A 123 -1.93 -9.44 -10.43
CA ASP A 123 -0.98 -9.46 -11.53
C ASP A 123 0.12 -8.43 -11.26
N TRP A 124 1.22 -8.90 -10.67
CA TRP A 124 2.36 -8.04 -10.35
C TRP A 124 3.02 -7.44 -11.59
N SER A 125 2.84 -8.02 -12.79
CA SER A 125 3.33 -7.39 -14.02
C SER A 125 2.57 -6.10 -14.36
N ARG A 126 1.36 -5.96 -13.82
CA ARG A 126 0.49 -4.78 -13.96
C ARG A 126 0.59 -3.80 -12.79
N TYR A 127 1.38 -4.12 -11.76
CA TYR A 127 1.61 -3.22 -10.64
C TYR A 127 2.68 -2.19 -10.99
N SER A 128 2.39 -0.92 -10.70
CA SER A 128 3.34 0.19 -10.80
C SER A 128 3.25 1.10 -9.58
N LYS A 129 4.36 1.78 -9.30
CA LYS A 129 4.45 2.86 -8.30
C LYS A 129 5.40 3.93 -8.82
N GLY A 130 5.27 5.14 -8.30
CA GLY A 130 6.14 6.23 -8.69
C GLY A 130 6.22 7.30 -7.63
N TRP A 131 7.22 8.16 -7.79
CA TRP A 131 7.42 9.34 -6.96
C TRP A 131 7.95 10.49 -7.81
N SER A 132 7.88 11.69 -7.24
CA SER A 132 8.42 12.90 -7.86
C SER A 132 9.06 13.75 -6.77
N ASP A 133 10.26 14.24 -7.02
CA ASP A 133 10.96 15.20 -6.17
C ASP A 133 11.46 16.37 -7.03
N GLY A 134 10.72 17.49 -6.95
CA GLY A 134 10.92 18.62 -7.86
C GLY A 134 10.79 18.21 -9.33
N ASP A 135 11.89 18.38 -10.06
CA ASP A 135 12.01 18.07 -11.50
C ASP A 135 12.42 16.60 -11.76
N GLU A 136 12.73 15.81 -10.74
CA GLU A 136 13.07 14.40 -10.88
C GLU A 136 11.83 13.52 -10.66
N HIS A 137 11.66 12.54 -11.55
CA HIS A 137 10.56 11.60 -11.52
C HIS A 137 11.09 10.18 -11.65
N CYS A 138 10.44 9.26 -10.94
CA CYS A 138 10.77 7.85 -10.99
C CYS A 138 9.49 7.02 -11.04
N PHE A 139 9.48 6.02 -11.91
CA PHE A 139 8.46 4.98 -11.97
C PHE A 139 9.12 3.63 -11.83
N GLU A 140 8.43 2.73 -11.13
CA GLU A 140 8.79 1.33 -11.01
C GLU A 140 7.57 0.49 -11.38
N ALA A 141 7.75 -0.51 -12.23
CA ALA A 141 6.69 -1.41 -12.66
C ALA A 141 7.18 -2.86 -12.74
N GLY A 142 6.25 -3.81 -12.58
CA GLY A 142 6.58 -5.23 -12.72
C GLY A 142 6.74 -5.69 -14.16
N GLY A 143 6.08 -4.99 -15.09
CA GLY A 143 6.15 -5.23 -16.54
C GLY A 143 6.95 -4.15 -17.26
N HIS A 144 7.79 -4.57 -18.21
CA HIS A 144 8.53 -3.64 -19.08
C HIS A 144 7.58 -2.81 -19.96
N GLU A 145 6.55 -3.45 -20.50
CA GLU A 145 5.51 -2.78 -21.30
C GLU A 145 4.79 -1.72 -20.49
N LEU A 146 4.34 -2.05 -19.26
CA LEU A 146 3.73 -1.08 -18.35
C LEU A 146 4.67 0.09 -18.01
N ALA A 147 5.95 -0.17 -17.76
CA ALA A 147 6.93 0.90 -17.54
C ALA A 147 7.03 1.84 -18.76
N GLY A 148 7.00 1.29 -19.98
CA GLY A 148 6.91 2.01 -21.25
C GLY A 148 5.67 2.88 -21.35
N GLU A 149 4.50 2.30 -21.08
CA GLU A 149 3.21 3.00 -21.11
C GLU A 149 3.15 4.14 -20.10
N GLU A 150 3.56 3.90 -18.86
CA GLU A 150 3.57 4.92 -17.80
C GLU A 150 4.53 6.06 -18.12
N PHE A 151 5.73 5.74 -18.61
CA PHE A 151 6.68 6.76 -19.04
C PHE A 151 6.14 7.59 -20.21
N ALA A 152 5.59 6.94 -21.24
CA ALA A 152 5.02 7.63 -22.40
C ALA A 152 3.82 8.50 -22.01
N ARG A 153 2.95 7.99 -21.11
CA ARG A 153 1.83 8.72 -20.53
C ARG A 153 2.35 10.00 -19.88
N GLU A 154 3.24 9.90 -18.90
CA GLU A 154 3.72 11.07 -18.15
C GLU A 154 4.56 12.04 -19.00
N ALA A 155 5.33 11.55 -19.97
CA ALA A 155 6.06 12.39 -20.92
C ALA A 155 5.13 13.22 -21.83
N SER A 156 3.89 12.76 -22.05
CA SER A 156 2.87 13.47 -22.83
C SER A 156 2.05 14.48 -22.02
N ARG A 157 2.27 14.55 -20.70
CA ARG A 157 1.47 15.38 -19.79
C ARG A 157 1.70 16.88 -20.05
N PRO A 158 0.67 17.70 -20.36
CA PRO A 158 0.84 19.10 -20.74
C PRO A 158 1.58 19.97 -19.72
N SER A 159 1.37 19.73 -18.43
CA SER A 159 2.03 20.46 -17.35
C SER A 159 3.51 20.11 -17.15
N ARG A 160 4.05 19.16 -17.92
CA ARG A 160 5.44 18.70 -17.83
C ARG A 160 6.10 18.73 -19.19
N VAL A 161 7.34 19.20 -19.24
CA VAL A 161 8.18 19.12 -20.44
C VAL A 161 9.33 18.19 -20.11
N LEU A 162 9.34 17.01 -20.73
CA LEU A 162 10.41 16.05 -20.58
C LEU A 162 11.74 16.67 -21.00
N VAL A 163 12.77 16.55 -20.17
CA VAL A 163 14.14 16.93 -20.54
C VAL A 163 14.68 15.84 -21.48
N PRO A 164 14.99 16.17 -22.76
CA PRO A 164 15.44 15.16 -23.73
C PRO A 164 16.69 14.42 -23.25
N GLY A 165 16.72 13.11 -23.44
CA GLY A 165 17.85 12.26 -23.05
C GLY A 165 18.03 12.06 -21.54
N SER A 166 17.15 12.60 -20.69
CA SER A 166 17.25 12.41 -19.24
C SER A 166 16.74 11.06 -18.74
N ALA A 167 16.03 10.30 -19.58
CA ALA A 167 15.43 9.03 -19.20
C ALA A 167 16.49 7.94 -19.07
N VAL A 168 16.60 7.36 -17.88
CA VAL A 168 17.46 6.25 -17.53
C VAL A 168 16.60 5.05 -17.17
N TRP A 169 16.84 3.94 -17.87
CA TRP A 169 16.13 2.67 -17.67
C TRP A 169 17.00 1.69 -16.90
N THR A 170 16.44 1.13 -15.83
CA THR A 170 17.14 0.16 -14.97
C THR A 170 16.28 -1.08 -14.78
N VAL A 171 16.89 -2.26 -14.94
CA VAL A 171 16.27 -3.53 -14.56
C VAL A 171 16.64 -3.85 -13.12
N MET A 172 15.65 -4.01 -12.25
CA MET A 172 15.82 -4.30 -10.83
C MET A 172 15.69 -5.80 -10.57
N ARG A 173 16.67 -6.40 -9.88
CA ARG A 173 16.71 -7.84 -9.56
C ARG A 173 17.38 -8.09 -8.19
N PRO A 174 16.64 -8.50 -7.15
CA PRO A 174 15.18 -8.58 -7.10
C PRO A 174 14.53 -7.19 -7.00
N TRP A 175 13.22 -7.10 -7.27
CA TRP A 175 12.46 -5.85 -7.11
C TRP A 175 11.52 -5.90 -5.90
N SER A 176 11.68 -4.94 -5.00
CA SER A 176 10.78 -4.73 -3.86
C SER A 176 9.53 -3.95 -4.32
N ALA A 177 8.52 -4.66 -4.81
CA ALA A 177 7.26 -4.06 -5.28
C ALA A 177 6.57 -3.27 -4.17
N THR A 178 6.41 -3.85 -2.98
CA THR A 178 5.87 -3.19 -1.78
C THR A 178 6.84 -3.39 -0.61
N TYR A 179 6.52 -2.87 0.58
CA TYR A 179 7.36 -3.07 1.76
C TYR A 179 7.38 -4.52 2.27
N TRP A 180 6.48 -5.38 1.79
CA TRP A 180 6.35 -6.79 2.19
C TRP A 180 6.53 -7.76 1.02
N LYS A 181 6.34 -7.32 -0.24
CA LYS A 181 6.46 -8.15 -1.44
C LYS A 181 7.76 -7.85 -2.20
N THR A 182 8.50 -8.92 -2.48
CA THR A 182 9.58 -8.94 -3.45
C THR A 182 9.20 -9.82 -4.63
N VAL A 183 9.45 -9.38 -5.86
CA VAL A 183 9.29 -10.15 -7.09
C VAL A 183 10.62 -10.25 -7.83
N PRO A 184 10.82 -11.26 -8.70
CA PRO A 184 12.14 -11.52 -9.29
C PRO A 184 12.71 -10.38 -10.13
N VAL A 185 11.84 -9.63 -10.81
CA VAL A 185 12.22 -8.56 -11.74
C VAL A 185 11.24 -7.40 -11.61
N GLY A 186 11.76 -6.18 -11.72
CA GLY A 186 11.00 -4.97 -12.00
C GLY A 186 11.79 -4.04 -12.92
N PHE A 187 11.13 -3.01 -13.42
CA PHE A 187 11.69 -2.03 -14.35
C PHE A 187 11.53 -0.65 -13.76
N GLN A 188 12.61 0.10 -13.71
CA GLN A 188 12.61 1.48 -13.22
C GLN A 188 12.92 2.44 -14.38
N VAL A 189 12.18 3.54 -14.43
CA VAL A 189 12.45 4.67 -15.33
C VAL A 189 12.64 5.90 -14.47
N ARG A 190 13.85 6.45 -14.46
CA ARG A 190 14.14 7.76 -13.86
C ARG A 190 14.29 8.78 -14.97
N TYR A 191 13.67 9.95 -14.82
CA TYR A 191 13.79 11.01 -15.81
C TYR A 191 13.60 12.38 -15.16
N ARG A 192 13.96 13.43 -15.91
CA ARG A 192 13.73 14.80 -15.49
C ARG A 192 12.66 15.46 -16.34
N SER A 193 11.81 16.27 -15.71
CA SER A 193 10.90 17.16 -16.42
C SER A 193 10.96 18.54 -15.83
N THR A 194 10.80 19.56 -16.67
CA THR A 194 10.61 20.94 -16.21
C THR A 194 9.13 21.26 -16.22
N ARG A 195 8.73 22.25 -15.42
CA ARG A 195 7.35 22.73 -15.42
C ARG A 195 6.95 23.27 -16.80
N GLY A 196 5.95 22.63 -17.40
CA GLY A 196 5.29 23.10 -18.61
C GLY A 196 4.31 24.24 -18.31
N LYS A 197 3.66 24.75 -19.36
CA LYS A 197 2.54 25.69 -19.20
C LYS A 197 1.37 24.92 -18.59
N TRP A 198 1.06 25.20 -17.34
CA TRP A 198 -0.10 24.61 -16.70
C TRP A 198 -1.37 25.23 -17.28
N ASP A 199 -2.15 24.40 -17.98
CA ASP A 199 -3.47 24.73 -18.49
C ASP A 199 -4.47 23.72 -17.92
N ARG A 200 -5.42 24.21 -17.14
CA ARG A 200 -6.42 23.39 -16.45
C ARG A 200 -7.29 22.59 -17.42
N VAL A 201 -7.60 23.15 -18.58
CA VAL A 201 -8.44 22.48 -19.60
C VAL A 201 -7.62 21.39 -20.28
N ALA A 202 -6.38 21.68 -20.66
CA ALA A 202 -5.50 20.69 -21.27
C ALA A 202 -5.20 19.51 -20.32
N GLU A 203 -4.94 19.78 -19.04
CA GLU A 203 -4.78 18.75 -18.01
C GLU A 203 -6.05 17.91 -17.84
N GLY A 204 -7.22 18.55 -17.74
CA GLY A 204 -8.48 17.82 -17.61
C GLY A 204 -8.81 16.95 -18.82
N ILE A 205 -8.42 17.35 -20.03
CA ILE A 205 -8.55 16.52 -21.24
C ILE A 205 -7.56 15.35 -21.21
N TRP A 206 -6.32 15.61 -20.80
CA TRP A 206 -5.28 14.59 -20.70
C TRP A 206 -5.66 13.51 -19.68
N GLU A 207 -6.12 13.88 -18.48
CA GLU A 207 -6.55 12.94 -17.44
C GLU A 207 -7.69 12.02 -17.92
N LYS A 208 -8.63 12.56 -18.70
CA LYS A 208 -9.73 11.77 -19.29
C LYS A 208 -9.26 10.79 -20.36
N ARG A 209 -8.21 11.13 -21.12
CA ARG A 209 -7.63 10.27 -22.17
C ARG A 209 -6.70 9.20 -21.60
N HIS A 210 -6.15 9.45 -20.43
CA HIS A 210 -5.21 8.59 -19.75
C HIS A 210 -5.73 8.20 -18.36
N PRO A 211 -6.89 7.51 -18.28
CA PRO A 211 -7.40 7.07 -16.99
C PRO A 211 -6.36 6.19 -16.30
N VAL A 212 -6.19 6.39 -14.99
CA VAL A 212 -5.30 5.55 -14.19
C VAL A 212 -5.76 4.10 -14.32
N GLN A 213 -4.90 3.22 -14.83
CA GLN A 213 -5.22 1.81 -14.90
C GLN A 213 -5.31 1.25 -13.48
N ARG A 214 -6.52 0.94 -13.03
CA ARG A 214 -6.80 0.10 -11.86
C ARG A 214 -8.02 -0.80 -12.16
N PRO A 215 -8.05 -2.05 -11.68
CA PRO A 215 -7.11 -2.63 -10.73
C PRO A 215 -6.13 -3.66 -11.34
N TRP A 216 -4.94 -3.77 -10.73
CA TRP A 216 -3.91 -4.79 -11.00
C TRP A 216 -4.14 -6.09 -10.20
N TYR A 217 -5.28 -6.18 -9.52
CA TYR A 217 -5.75 -7.32 -8.77
C TYR A 217 -7.29 -7.32 -8.77
N GLU A 218 -7.88 -8.43 -8.38
CA GLU A 218 -9.33 -8.61 -8.34
C GLU A 218 -9.90 -8.35 -6.94
N GLN A 219 -11.13 -7.85 -6.88
CA GLN A 219 -11.86 -7.74 -5.62
C GLN A 219 -12.51 -9.10 -5.29
N PRO A 220 -12.22 -9.69 -4.13
CA PRO A 220 -12.86 -10.95 -3.72
C PRO A 220 -14.37 -10.77 -3.51
N ALA A 221 -15.14 -11.81 -3.83
CA ALA A 221 -16.56 -11.89 -3.54
C ALA A 221 -16.77 -12.35 -2.09
N PHE A 222 -17.38 -11.48 -1.27
CA PHE A 222 -17.79 -11.77 0.11
C PHE A 222 -19.31 -11.76 0.26
#